data_AF-A0A925ZX75-F1
#
_entry.id   AF-A0A925ZX75-F1
#
_cell.length_a   1.000
_cell.length_b   1.000
_cell.length_c   1.000
_cell.angle_alpha   90.00
_cell.angle_beta   90.00
_cell.angle_gamma   90.00
#
_symmetry.space_group_name_H-M   'P 1'
#
loop_
_entity.id
_entity.type
_entity.pdbx_description
1 polymer ?
#
loop_
_entity_poly.entity_id
_entity_poly.type
_entity_poly.pdbx_seq_one_letter_code
_entity_poly.pdbx_strand_id
1 'polypeptide(L)'
;MLALKRLVTVLVMLYLLLVLLLVLSPGSRDGLLSVTAGTDSTSFYYTLFLIGAALLTLQLVTENLDSVLLRRNVASRYGKLNELKARLYDPQLDQRGTAGTGTGSSVPRTSTTVHPEGYPTPPPASTPTVRPLPTDRDSAPLA
;
A
#
# COMPACT_ATOMS: atom_id res chain seq x y z
N MET A 1 -14.06 -3.69 5.95
CA MET A 1 -12.94 -2.82 6.37
C MET A 1 -13.24 -1.35 6.12
N LEU A 2 -13.56 -0.92 4.89
CA LEU A 2 -13.82 0.50 4.60
C LEU A 2 -15.00 1.09 5.37
N ALA A 3 -16.14 0.39 5.45
CA ALA A 3 -17.33 0.86 6.19
C ALA A 3 -17.08 0.93 7.70
N LEU A 4 -16.40 -0.07 8.29
CA LEU A 4 -16.04 -0.07 9.70
C LEU A 4 -15.06 1.06 10.04
N LYS A 5 -13.99 1.23 9.23
CA LYS A 5 -13.03 2.32 9.37
C LYS A 5 -13.74 3.67 9.32
N ARG A 6 -14.58 3.89 8.29
CA ARG A 6 -15.38 5.13 8.17
C ARG A 6 -16.28 5.36 9.38
N LEU A 7 -16.94 4.30 9.88
CA LEU A 7 -17.80 4.41 11.06
C LEU A 7 -17.01 4.82 12.31
N VAL A 8 -15.85 4.21 12.56
CA VAL A 8 -14.99 4.57 13.70
C VAL A 8 -14.49 6.02 13.55
N THR A 9 -14.06 6.42 12.35
CA THR A 9 -13.60 7.80 12.10
C THR A 9 -14.73 8.81 12.30
N VAL A 10 -15.94 8.53 11.82
CA VAL A 10 -17.11 9.40 12.02
C VAL A 10 -17.47 9.52 13.51
N LEU A 11 -17.45 8.40 14.25
CA LEU A 11 -17.67 8.40 15.70
C LEU A 11 -16.64 9.27 16.43
N VAL A 12 -15.36 9.15 16.08
CA VAL A 12 -14.28 9.95 16.67
C VAL A 12 -14.46 11.42 16.35
N MET A 13 -14.76 11.77 15.10
CA MET A 13 -14.99 13.16 14.71
C MET A 13 -16.19 13.77 15.44
N LEU A 14 -17.30 13.04 15.55
CA LEU A 14 -18.49 13.47 16.29
C LEU A 14 -18.17 13.67 17.78
N TYR A 15 -17.44 12.73 18.37
CA TYR A 15 -17.00 12.81 19.76
C TYR A 15 -16.12 14.05 19.98
N LEU A 16 -15.14 14.32 19.10
CA LEU A 16 -14.28 15.50 19.21
C LEU A 16 -15.07 16.81 19.08
N LEU A 17 -16.06 16.87 18.19
CA LEU A 17 -16.95 18.02 18.08
C LEU A 17 -17.79 18.22 19.34
N LEU A 18 -18.28 17.13 19.93
CA LEU A 18 -19.04 17.18 21.19
C LEU A 18 -18.15 17.68 22.32
N VAL A 19 -16.93 17.13 22.47
CA VAL A 19 -15.95 17.60 23.45
C VAL A 19 -15.62 19.07 23.23
N LEU A 20 -15.40 19.50 21.98
CA LEU A 20 -15.10 20.91 21.67
C LEU A 20 -16.26 21.83 22.02
N LEU A 21 -17.50 21.42 21.72
CA LEU A 21 -18.71 22.15 22.09
C LEU A 21 -18.81 22.30 23.61
N LEU A 22 -18.63 21.20 24.35
CA LEU A 22 -18.57 21.22 25.80
C LEU A 22 -17.47 22.17 26.25
N VAL A 23 -16.29 22.15 25.63
CA VAL A 23 -15.17 22.99 26.07
C VAL A 23 -15.45 24.49 25.91
N LEU A 24 -16.11 24.88 24.81
CA LEU A 24 -16.39 26.28 24.48
C LEU A 24 -17.70 26.82 25.09
N SER A 25 -18.71 25.97 25.29
CA SER A 25 -20.05 26.40 25.69
C SER A 25 -20.37 25.99 27.13
N PRO A 26 -20.28 26.92 28.12
CA PRO A 26 -20.60 26.61 29.51
C PRO A 26 -22.06 26.14 29.68
N GLY A 27 -23.01 26.75 28.95
CA GLY A 27 -24.41 26.31 28.99
C GLY A 27 -24.64 24.88 28.51
N SER A 28 -23.82 24.38 27.58
CA SER A 28 -23.90 22.97 27.15
C SER A 28 -23.37 22.01 28.22
N ARG A 29 -22.35 22.41 28.99
CA ARG A 29 -21.83 21.63 30.12
C ARG A 29 -22.85 21.54 31.24
N ASP A 30 -23.42 22.69 31.62
CA ASP A 30 -24.38 22.79 32.72
C ASP A 30 -25.65 21.98 32.45
N GLY A 31 -26.16 22.04 31.21
CA GLY A 31 -27.29 21.21 30.78
C GLY A 31 -26.98 19.72 30.79
N LEU A 32 -25.76 19.31 30.41
CA LEU A 32 -25.36 17.90 30.45
C LEU A 32 -25.20 17.40 31.89
N LEU A 33 -24.56 18.18 32.75
CA LEU A 33 -24.40 17.86 34.18
C LEU A 33 -25.75 17.78 34.91
N SER A 34 -26.73 18.59 34.51
CA SER A 34 -28.09 18.51 35.07
C SER A 34 -28.82 17.24 34.62
N VAL A 35 -28.60 16.78 33.38
CA VAL A 35 -29.19 15.55 32.84
C VAL A 35 -28.51 14.30 33.40
N THR A 36 -27.20 14.35 33.66
CA THR A 36 -26.45 13.24 34.29
C THR A 36 -26.60 13.19 35.81
N ALA A 37 -27.71 13.73 36.34
CA ALA A 37 -28.13 13.68 37.73
C ALA A 37 -27.10 14.20 38.75
N GLY A 38 -26.37 15.28 38.40
CA GLY A 38 -25.48 15.95 39.36
C GLY A 38 -24.22 15.15 39.71
N THR A 39 -23.71 14.38 38.75
CA THR A 39 -22.38 13.75 38.86
C THR A 39 -21.32 14.83 39.14
N ASP A 40 -20.40 14.55 40.06
CA ASP A 40 -19.29 15.47 40.37
C ASP A 40 -18.57 15.86 39.08
N SER A 41 -18.32 17.15 38.89
CA SER A 41 -17.66 17.69 37.68
C SER A 41 -16.35 16.97 37.37
N THR A 42 -15.59 16.62 38.40
CA THR A 42 -14.37 15.81 38.30
C THR A 42 -14.63 14.45 37.64
N SER A 43 -15.63 13.70 38.14
CA SER A 43 -15.97 12.37 37.60
C SER A 43 -16.47 12.44 36.15
N PHE A 44 -17.18 13.51 35.80
CA PHE A 44 -17.65 13.77 34.44
C PHE A 44 -16.48 13.95 33.47
N TYR A 45 -15.50 14.79 33.80
CA TYR A 45 -14.33 14.99 32.95
C TYR A 45 -13.43 13.75 32.86
N TYR A 46 -13.27 12.99 33.95
CA TYR A 46 -12.56 11.71 33.90
C TYR A 46 -13.24 10.71 32.97
N THR A 47 -14.56 10.60 33.04
CA THR A 47 -15.34 9.70 32.17
C THR A 47 -15.21 10.13 30.72
N LEU A 48 -15.34 11.44 30.45
CA LEU A 48 -15.14 11.99 29.11
C LEU A 48 -13.75 11.64 28.60
N PHE A 49 -12.69 11.91 29.38
CA PHE A 49 -11.31 11.59 29.03
C PHE A 49 -11.11 10.10 28.75
N LEU A 50 -11.64 9.21 29.59
CA LEU A 50 -11.52 7.75 29.42
C LEU A 50 -12.18 7.29 28.11
N ILE A 51 -13.38 7.77 27.82
CA ILE A 51 -14.09 7.48 26.56
C ILE A 51 -13.27 8.00 25.37
N GLY A 52 -12.74 9.22 25.46
CA GLY A 52 -11.91 9.81 24.41
C GLY A 52 -10.63 9.02 24.16
N ALA A 53 -9.93 8.61 25.23
CA ALA A 53 -8.75 7.77 25.14
C ALA A 53 -9.06 6.42 24.50
N ALA A 54 -10.18 5.78 24.87
CA ALA A 54 -10.63 4.53 24.27
C ALA A 54 -10.94 4.69 22.78
N LEU A 55 -11.67 5.75 22.38
CA LEU A 55 -12.01 6.01 20.98
C LEU A 55 -10.77 6.32 20.12
N LEU A 56 -9.84 7.13 20.62
CA LEU A 56 -8.59 7.44 19.92
C LEU A 56 -7.71 6.20 19.77
N THR A 57 -7.63 5.36 20.81
CA THR A 57 -6.91 4.08 20.75
C THR A 57 -7.55 3.16 19.72
N LEU A 58 -8.87 3.06 19.71
CA LEU A 58 -9.61 2.27 18.71
C LEU A 58 -9.33 2.77 17.29
N GLN A 59 -9.36 4.09 17.07
CA GLN A 59 -9.02 4.69 15.78
C GLN A 59 -7.60 4.33 15.35
N LEU A 60 -6.62 4.50 16.24
CA LEU A 60 -5.23 4.19 15.95
C LEU A 60 -5.02 2.71 15.61
N VAL A 61 -5.63 1.81 16.37
CA VAL A 61 -5.58 0.36 16.11
C VAL A 61 -6.19 0.06 14.75
N THR A 62 -7.37 0.60 14.43
CA THR A 62 -8.01 0.36 13.13
C THR A 62 -7.18 0.85 11.95
N GLU A 63 -6.54 2.03 12.05
CA GLU A 63 -5.66 2.57 11.00
C GLU A 63 -4.37 1.76 10.83
N ASN A 64 -3.79 1.29 11.93
CA ASN A 64 -2.61 0.42 11.88
C ASN A 64 -2.94 -0.95 11.28
N LEU A 65 -4.06 -1.55 11.66
CA LEU A 65 -4.50 -2.84 11.10
C LEU A 65 -4.71 -2.75 9.59
N ASP A 66 -5.36 -1.69 9.10
CA ASP A 66 -5.58 -1.46 7.67
C ASP A 66 -4.24 -1.38 6.92
N SER A 67 -3.27 -0.63 7.46
CA SER A 67 -1.93 -0.49 6.91
C SER A 67 -1.15 -1.82 6.86
N VAL A 68 -1.23 -2.62 7.92
CA VAL A 68 -0.56 -3.93 8.01
C VAL A 68 -1.20 -4.93 7.03
N LEU A 69 -2.54 -4.96 6.95
CA LEU A 69 -3.25 -5.83 6.01
C LEU A 69 -2.91 -5.50 4.56
N LEU A 70 -2.78 -4.21 4.22
CA LEU A 70 -2.36 -3.79 2.88
C LEU A 70 -0.94 -4.29 2.55
N ARG A 71 0.02 -4.08 3.46
CA ARG A 71 1.41 -4.53 3.29
C ARG A 71 1.50 -6.05 3.09
N ARG A 72 0.74 -6.82 3.87
CA ARG A 72 0.69 -8.29 3.74
C ARG A 72 0.16 -8.72 2.38
N ASN A 73 -0.93 -8.11 1.91
CA ASN A 73 -1.51 -8.43 0.60
C ASN A 73 -0.55 -8.10 -0.54
N VAL A 74 0.17 -6.98 -0.44
CA VAL A 74 1.18 -6.57 -1.42
C VAL A 74 2.35 -7.55 -1.44
N ALA A 75 2.91 -7.92 -0.28
CA ALA A 75 3.98 -8.92 -0.18
C ALA A 75 3.60 -10.27 -0.79
N SER A 76 2.36 -10.74 -0.53
CA SER A 76 1.86 -11.98 -1.14
C SER A 76 1.79 -11.90 -2.67
N ARG A 77 1.35 -10.76 -3.23
CA ARG A 77 1.30 -10.56 -4.68
C ARG A 77 2.71 -10.52 -5.29
N TYR A 78 3.66 -9.83 -4.65
CA TYR A 78 5.06 -9.82 -5.10
C TYR A 78 5.70 -11.22 -5.07
N GLY A 79 5.41 -12.05 -4.07
CA GLY A 79 5.89 -13.43 -4.03
C GLY A 79 5.41 -14.26 -5.23
N LYS A 80 4.11 -14.16 -5.57
CA LYS A 80 3.55 -14.83 -6.75
C LYS A 80 4.15 -14.32 -8.06
N LEU A 81 4.37 -13.01 -8.19
CA LEU A 81 5.04 -12.44 -9.35
C LEU A 81 6.47 -12.94 -9.47
N ASN A 82 7.18 -13.08 -8.36
CA ASN A 82 8.54 -13.62 -8.36
C ASN A 82 8.56 -15.10 -8.80
N GLU A 83 7.59 -15.90 -8.34
CA GLU A 83 7.45 -17.29 -8.78
C GLU A 83 7.10 -17.38 -10.28
N LEU A 84 6.16 -16.56 -10.77
CA LEU A 84 5.84 -16.52 -12.21
C LEU A 84 7.03 -16.08 -13.04
N LYS A 85 7.79 -15.10 -12.55
CA LYS A 85 9.02 -14.65 -13.21
C LYS A 85 10.05 -15.79 -13.24
N ALA A 86 10.27 -16.48 -12.13
CA ALA A 86 11.16 -17.64 -12.11
C ALA A 86 10.71 -18.72 -13.10
N ARG A 87 9.43 -19.09 -13.12
CA ARG A 87 8.87 -20.08 -14.05
C ARG A 87 8.95 -19.65 -15.52
N LEU A 88 8.97 -18.36 -15.83
CA LEU A 88 9.14 -17.86 -17.20
C LEU A 88 10.62 -17.84 -17.62
N TYR A 89 11.52 -17.53 -16.69
CA TYR A 89 12.96 -17.39 -16.98
C TYR A 89 13.73 -18.72 -16.89
N ASP A 90 13.31 -19.69 -16.06
CA ASP A 90 13.92 -21.03 -15.97
C ASP A 90 13.99 -21.73 -17.34
N PRO A 91 12.88 -21.84 -18.09
CA PRO A 91 12.89 -22.51 -19.40
C PRO A 91 13.76 -21.78 -20.44
N GLN A 92 13.89 -20.45 -20.31
CA GLN A 92 14.71 -19.65 -21.22
C GLN A 92 16.21 -19.82 -20.95
N LEU A 93 16.62 -20.06 -19.71
CA LEU A 93 18.00 -20.35 -19.36
C LEU A 93 18.41 -21.76 -19.80
N ASP A 94 17.56 -22.76 -19.59
CA ASP A 94 17.82 -24.14 -20.03
C ASP A 94 17.95 -24.27 -21.56
N GLN A 95 17.08 -23.57 -22.30
CA GLN A 95 17.19 -23.51 -23.77
C GLN A 95 18.44 -22.77 -24.23
N ARG A 96 18.87 -21.73 -23.52
CA ARG A 96 20.09 -20.97 -23.85
C ARG A 96 21.37 -21.72 -23.51
N GLY A 97 21.38 -22.50 -22.42
CA GLY A 97 22.51 -23.36 -22.05
C GLY A 97 22.69 -24.54 -23.01
N THR A 98 21.60 -25.14 -23.47
CA THR A 98 21.61 -26.24 -24.44
C THR A 98 22.04 -25.76 -25.84
N ALA A 99 21.68 -24.53 -26.23
CA ALA A 99 22.14 -23.92 -27.47
C ALA A 99 23.63 -23.50 -27.45
N GLY A 100 24.30 -23.53 -26.28
CA GLY A 100 25.68 -23.09 -26.11
C GLY A 100 26.76 -24.19 -26.17
N THR A 101 26.38 -25.48 -26.13
CA THR A 101 27.36 -26.60 -26.03
C THR A 101 27.19 -27.67 -27.13
N GLY A 102 26.23 -27.53 -28.04
CA GLY A 102 26.00 -28.51 -29.12
C GLY A 102 26.48 -28.02 -30.48
N THR A 103 27.64 -28.50 -30.92
CA THR A 103 28.07 -28.48 -32.32
C THR A 103 26.96 -29.05 -33.22
N GLY A 104 26.45 -28.22 -34.14
CA GLY A 104 25.78 -28.60 -35.39
C GLY A 104 24.63 -29.60 -35.35
N SER A 105 23.39 -29.13 -35.48
CA SER A 105 22.41 -29.78 -36.36
C SER A 105 21.23 -28.87 -36.66
N SER A 106 21.00 -28.63 -37.95
CA SER A 106 19.88 -27.90 -38.54
C SER A 106 18.53 -28.57 -38.29
N VAL A 107 17.54 -27.85 -37.76
CA VAL A 107 16.11 -28.24 -37.82
C VAL A 107 15.26 -26.98 -38.03
N PRO A 108 14.23 -27.00 -38.90
CA PRO A 108 13.90 -25.90 -39.78
C PRO A 108 12.97 -24.86 -39.17
N ARG A 109 13.14 -23.64 -39.70
CA ARG A 109 12.29 -22.47 -39.49
C ARG A 109 10.96 -22.69 -40.24
N THR A 110 9.93 -23.21 -39.58
CA THR A 110 8.56 -23.13 -40.09
C THR A 110 7.55 -22.95 -38.97
N SER A 111 7.08 -21.72 -38.81
CA SER A 111 5.72 -21.40 -38.36
C SER A 111 5.44 -19.99 -38.82
N THR A 112 5.00 -19.86 -40.06
CA THR A 112 4.31 -18.67 -40.55
C THR A 112 3.15 -18.39 -39.63
N THR A 113 3.23 -17.33 -38.82
CA THR A 113 2.05 -16.80 -38.14
C THR A 113 1.19 -16.12 -39.19
N VAL A 114 0.14 -16.80 -39.65
CA VAL A 114 -0.93 -16.16 -40.41
C VAL A 114 -1.59 -15.17 -39.46
N HIS A 115 -1.39 -13.87 -39.72
CA HIS A 115 -2.14 -12.81 -39.08
C HIS A 115 -3.61 -12.92 -39.51
N PRO A 116 -4.58 -12.91 -38.57
CA PRO A 116 -5.95 -12.58 -38.94
C PRO A 116 -5.95 -11.14 -39.46
N GLU A 117 -6.35 -10.96 -40.71
CA GLU A 117 -6.64 -9.66 -41.32
C GLU A 117 -7.57 -8.87 -40.38
N GLY A 118 -7.10 -7.76 -39.82
CA GLY A 118 -7.98 -6.83 -39.08
C GLY A 118 -7.42 -6.13 -37.83
N TYR A 119 -6.18 -6.36 -37.40
CA TYR A 119 -5.59 -5.59 -36.28
C TYR A 119 -4.67 -4.47 -36.78
N PRO A 120 -4.93 -3.19 -36.44
CA PRO A 120 -4.01 -2.10 -36.76
C PRO A 120 -2.70 -2.27 -35.98
N THR A 121 -1.59 -2.26 -36.72
CA THR A 121 -0.23 -2.35 -36.18
C THR A 121 0.08 -1.08 -35.39
N PRO A 122 0.51 -1.16 -34.11
CA PRO A 122 1.01 0.02 -33.40
C PRO A 122 2.38 0.43 -34.00
N PRO A 123 2.67 1.74 -34.11
CA PRO A 123 3.95 2.21 -34.63
C PRO A 123 5.13 1.77 -33.74
N PRO A 124 6.33 1.60 -34.30
CA PRO A 124 7.50 1.15 -33.54
C PRO A 124 7.81 2.16 -32.42
N ALA A 125 7.77 1.69 -31.17
CA ALA A 125 8.20 2.47 -30.02
C ALA A 125 9.71 2.76 -30.14
N SER A 126 10.06 4.03 -29.98
CA SER A 126 11.42 4.55 -30.01
C SER A 126 12.31 3.82 -29.00
N THR A 127 13.54 3.51 -29.41
CA THR A 127 14.61 2.94 -28.59
C THR A 127 14.80 3.71 -27.29
N PRO A 128 14.90 3.05 -26.12
CA PRO A 128 15.25 3.74 -24.89
C PRO A 128 16.72 4.18 -24.95
N THR A 129 16.96 5.48 -24.82
CA THR A 129 18.29 6.06 -24.60
C THR A 129 18.93 5.40 -23.37
N VAL A 130 20.03 4.69 -23.58
CA VAL A 130 20.87 4.14 -22.51
C VAL A 130 21.41 5.32 -21.69
N ARG A 131 20.94 5.45 -20.45
CA ARG A 131 21.54 6.36 -19.46
C ARG A 131 22.91 5.80 -19.08
N PRO A 132 24.02 6.54 -19.25
CA PRO A 132 25.32 6.08 -18.76
C PRO A 132 25.31 5.97 -17.23
N LEU A 133 25.85 4.86 -16.75
CA LEU A 133 26.12 4.58 -15.33
C LEU A 133 27.10 5.64 -14.77
N PRO A 134 26.89 6.20 -13.57
CA PRO A 134 27.86 7.11 -12.96
C PRO A 134 29.17 6.36 -12.72
N THR A 135 30.24 6.82 -13.35
CA THR A 135 31.60 6.30 -13.11
C THR A 135 32.10 6.89 -11.80
N ASP A 136 32.41 6.00 -10.86
CA ASP A 136 33.10 6.28 -9.60
C ASP A 136 34.35 7.13 -9.88
N ARG A 137 34.45 8.29 -9.24
CA ARG A 137 35.57 9.23 -9.43
C ARG A 137 36.28 9.47 -8.10
N ASP A 138 36.74 8.40 -7.47
CA ASP A 138 37.73 8.45 -6.40
C ASP A 138 38.97 7.65 -6.82
N SER A 139 39.81 8.31 -7.63
CA SER A 139 41.16 7.87 -7.95
C SER A 139 42.03 9.12 -8.09
N ALA A 140 42.27 9.80 -6.97
CA ALA A 140 43.29 10.83 -6.88
C ALA A 140 44.59 10.18 -6.38
N PRO A 141 45.71 10.27 -7.11
CA PRO A 141 47.01 9.91 -6.56
C PRO A 141 47.48 11.00 -5.59
N LEU A 142 47.96 10.59 -4.42
CA LEU A 142 48.71 11.43 -3.50
C LEU A 142 49.99 11.88 -4.20
N ALA A 143 50.19 13.20 -4.28
CA ALA A 143 51.46 13.84 -4.62
C ALA A 143 51.76 14.90 -3.55
#